data_AF-A0A7V7DTE8-F1
#
_entry.id   AF-A0A7V7DTE8-F1
#
_cell.length_a   1.000
_cell.length_b   1.000
_cell.length_c   1.000
_cell.angle_alpha   90.00
_cell.angle_beta   90.00
_cell.angle_gamma   90.00
#
_symmetry.space_group_name_H-M   'P 1'
#
loop_
_entity.id
_entity.type
_entity.pdbx_description
1 polymer ?
#
loop_
_entity_poly.entity_id
_entity_poly.type
_entity_poly.pdbx_seq_one_letter_code
_entity_poly.pdbx_strand_id
1 'polypeptide(L)'
;MKKMKEQPEFESLDHMAEVTASALVKAAAESAFRLFHDKRFRRLARLGRLPQTEQDRIFNELIVGCIVLIMLTLEAPDLRIPEEFRDYCALLEKKIPPAHVDQLRQLGVDTEHLLTWEKLIDMRYEEYAKDRHDVRAASMQIASSERRLDMEELSKIQILVPVQAVAIGSHHHICRGKTENRDELFKVTLNALSRFYVEIRVRFEGGEITPLKRARVALKKFLNFKGPRKK
;
A
#
# COMPACT_ATOMS: atom_id res chain seq x y z
N MET A 1 -18.36 7.07 -45.67
CA MET A 1 -18.14 6.93 -44.21
C MET A 1 -16.69 7.29 -43.90
N LYS A 2 -16.45 8.42 -43.23
CA LYS A 2 -15.12 8.84 -42.79
C LYS A 2 -14.74 7.95 -41.59
N LYS A 3 -13.70 7.13 -41.70
CA LYS A 3 -13.08 6.49 -40.53
C LYS A 3 -12.57 7.64 -39.64
N MET A 4 -13.23 7.89 -38.51
CA MET A 4 -12.63 8.67 -37.44
C MET A 4 -11.36 7.91 -37.03
N LYS A 5 -10.20 8.52 -37.26
CA LYS A 5 -8.96 8.05 -36.64
C LYS A 5 -9.18 8.17 -35.14
N GLU A 6 -9.26 7.04 -34.44
CA GLU A 6 -9.13 7.01 -32.99
C GLU A 6 -7.80 7.69 -32.66
N GLN A 7 -7.86 8.90 -32.11
CA GLN A 7 -6.68 9.52 -31.54
C GLN A 7 -6.28 8.69 -30.32
N PRO A 8 -4.98 8.39 -30.13
CA PRO A 8 -4.56 7.69 -28.94
C PRO A 8 -4.95 8.51 -27.70
N GLU A 9 -5.48 7.83 -26.68
CA GLU A 9 -5.93 8.45 -25.42
C GLU A 9 -4.80 9.22 -24.71
N PHE A 10 -3.55 8.83 -24.96
CA PHE A 10 -2.35 9.46 -24.41
C PHE A 10 -1.40 9.93 -25.51
N GLU A 11 -0.78 11.08 -25.26
CA GLU A 11 0.17 11.70 -26.19
C GLU A 11 1.55 11.01 -26.18
N SER A 12 1.92 10.38 -25.06
CA SER A 12 3.17 9.64 -24.88
C SER A 12 3.09 8.67 -23.70
N LEU A 13 4.06 7.76 -23.57
CA LEU A 13 4.18 6.90 -22.39
C LEU A 13 4.45 7.70 -21.11
N ASP A 14 5.14 8.85 -21.23
CA ASP A 14 5.40 9.73 -20.09
C ASP A 14 4.12 10.41 -19.60
N HIS A 15 3.30 10.93 -20.53
CA HIS A 15 1.99 11.49 -20.19
C HIS A 15 1.06 10.43 -19.57
N MET A 16 1.07 9.21 -20.11
CA MET A 16 0.33 8.08 -19.53
C MET A 16 0.81 7.76 -18.10
N ALA A 17 2.13 7.76 -17.86
CA ALA A 17 2.70 7.53 -16.53
C ALA A 17 2.30 8.63 -15.54
N GLU A 18 2.27 9.90 -15.96
CA GLU A 18 1.85 11.03 -15.13
C GLU A 18 0.37 10.93 -14.71
N VAL A 19 -0.52 10.66 -15.66
CA VAL A 19 -1.94 10.46 -15.39
C VAL A 19 -2.15 9.27 -14.45
N THR A 20 -1.43 8.17 -14.70
CA THR A 20 -1.50 6.96 -13.87
C THR A 20 -0.97 7.24 -12.45
N ALA A 21 0.14 7.96 -12.31
CA ALA A 21 0.72 8.32 -11.03
C ALA A 21 -0.24 9.16 -10.19
N SER A 22 -0.83 10.20 -10.80
CA SER A 22 -1.84 11.04 -10.13
C SER A 22 -3.04 10.22 -9.65
N ALA A 23 -3.55 9.30 -10.49
CA ALA A 23 -4.65 8.42 -10.12
C ALA A 23 -4.29 7.48 -8.94
N LEU A 24 -3.07 6.94 -8.93
CA LEU A 24 -2.58 6.07 -7.86
C LEU A 24 -2.39 6.81 -6.54
N VAL A 25 -1.80 8.00 -6.57
CA VAL A 25 -1.67 8.84 -5.37
C VAL A 25 -3.03 9.23 -4.81
N LYS A 26 -4.00 9.57 -5.68
CA LYS A 26 -5.37 9.84 -5.24
C LYS A 26 -5.98 8.61 -4.55
N ALA A 27 -5.80 7.43 -5.12
CA ALA A 27 -6.25 6.18 -4.50
C ALA A 27 -5.55 5.91 -3.15
N ALA A 28 -4.27 6.26 -3.01
CA ALA A 28 -3.54 6.19 -1.75
C ALA A 28 -4.14 7.12 -0.70
N ALA A 29 -4.40 8.39 -1.04
CA ALA A 29 -5.05 9.35 -0.15
C ALA A 29 -6.45 8.90 0.27
N GLU A 30 -7.27 8.38 -0.66
CA GLU A 30 -8.58 7.82 -0.37
C GLU A 30 -8.51 6.60 0.55
N SER A 31 -7.53 5.72 0.36
CA SER A 31 -7.29 4.56 1.23
C SER A 31 -6.92 4.99 2.65
N ALA A 32 -5.97 5.92 2.77
CA ALA A 32 -5.55 6.50 4.05
C ALA A 32 -6.71 7.20 4.77
N PHE A 33 -7.51 7.98 4.05
CA PHE A 33 -8.69 8.66 4.59
C PHE A 33 -9.72 7.68 5.14
N ARG A 34 -10.03 6.61 4.38
CA ARG A 34 -10.96 5.56 4.85
C ARG A 34 -10.48 4.92 6.15
N LEU A 35 -9.19 4.63 6.28
CA LEU A 35 -8.63 4.07 7.52
C LEU A 35 -8.65 5.09 8.67
N PHE A 36 -8.28 6.33 8.41
CA PHE A 36 -8.26 7.40 9.41
C PHE A 36 -9.65 7.71 9.99
N HIS A 37 -10.69 7.52 9.19
CA HIS A 37 -12.10 7.65 9.61
C HIS A 37 -12.71 6.37 10.18
N ASP A 38 -12.03 5.22 10.08
CA ASP A 38 -12.55 3.96 10.63
C ASP A 38 -12.68 4.03 12.16
N LYS A 39 -13.89 3.76 12.68
CA LYS A 39 -14.19 3.88 14.12
C LYS A 39 -13.28 3.01 14.99
N ARG A 40 -12.91 1.81 14.51
CA ARG A 40 -12.04 0.89 15.26
C ARG A 40 -10.62 1.42 15.27
N PHE A 41 -10.08 1.86 14.14
CA PHE A 41 -8.77 2.50 14.05
C PHE A 41 -8.70 3.72 14.95
N ARG A 42 -9.64 4.66 14.85
CA ARG A 42 -9.68 5.89 15.67
C ARG A 42 -9.63 5.60 17.16
N ARG A 43 -10.41 4.59 17.61
CA ARG A 43 -10.43 4.15 19.01
C ARG A 43 -9.10 3.54 19.44
N LEU A 44 -8.53 2.64 18.63
CA LEU A 44 -7.27 1.95 18.94
C LEU A 44 -6.07 2.91 18.93
N ALA A 45 -6.01 3.80 17.94
CA ALA A 45 -5.02 4.87 17.84
C ALA A 45 -5.23 5.98 18.89
N ARG A 46 -6.38 5.98 19.58
CA ARG A 46 -6.78 7.00 20.58
C ARG A 46 -6.84 8.42 20.02
N LEU A 47 -7.20 8.57 18.73
CA LEU A 47 -7.14 9.86 18.03
C LEU A 47 -7.93 10.97 18.73
N GLY A 48 -9.09 10.66 19.30
CA GLY A 48 -9.91 11.65 20.02
C GLY A 48 -9.28 12.22 21.30
N ARG A 49 -8.13 11.70 21.74
CA ARG A 49 -7.36 12.21 22.88
C ARG A 49 -6.04 12.87 22.46
N LEU A 50 -5.74 12.88 21.16
CA LEU A 50 -4.50 13.45 20.63
C LEU A 50 -4.75 14.89 20.17
N PRO A 51 -3.75 15.78 20.31
CA PRO A 51 -3.82 17.10 19.69
C PRO A 51 -3.92 16.97 18.17
N GLN A 52 -4.46 17.99 17.51
CA GLN A 52 -4.66 18.00 16.06
C GLN A 52 -3.36 17.69 15.30
N THR A 53 -2.23 18.28 15.74
CA THR A 53 -0.91 18.05 15.15
C THR A 53 -0.49 16.57 15.15
N GLU A 54 -0.83 15.80 16.20
CA GLU A 54 -0.57 14.36 16.23
C GLU A 54 -1.55 13.57 15.37
N GLN A 55 -2.79 14.04 15.25
CA GLN A 55 -3.76 13.42 14.34
C GLN A 55 -3.32 13.61 12.89
N ASP A 56 -2.86 14.82 12.52
CA ASP A 56 -2.33 15.14 11.19
C ASP A 56 -1.07 14.33 10.88
N ARG A 57 -0.14 14.21 11.85
CA ARG A 57 1.03 13.36 11.71
C ARG A 57 0.66 11.90 11.42
N ILE A 58 -0.32 11.35 12.15
CA ILE A 58 -0.80 9.98 11.91
C ILE A 58 -1.45 9.87 10.53
N PHE A 59 -2.23 10.86 10.12
CA PHE A 59 -2.84 10.86 8.80
C PHE A 59 -1.80 10.90 7.67
N ASN A 60 -0.79 11.76 7.81
CA ASN A 60 0.33 11.84 6.87
C ASN A 60 1.07 10.51 6.77
N GLU A 61 1.32 9.86 7.91
CA GLU A 61 1.95 8.52 7.94
C GLU A 61 1.13 7.47 7.18
N LEU A 62 -0.21 7.53 7.26
CA LEU A 62 -1.08 6.62 6.50
C LEU A 62 -1.01 6.87 4.99
N ILE A 63 -0.94 8.14 4.57
CA ILE A 63 -0.78 8.51 3.15
C ILE A 63 0.57 8.01 2.64
N VAL A 64 1.66 8.35 3.33
CA VAL A 64 3.01 7.94 2.92
C VAL A 64 3.13 6.42 2.89
N GLY A 65 2.56 5.71 3.88
CA GLY A 65 2.52 4.25 3.85
C GLY A 65 1.85 3.69 2.59
N CYS A 66 0.71 4.28 2.17
CA CYS A 66 0.05 3.87 0.93
C CYS A 66 0.88 4.20 -0.32
N ILE A 67 1.55 5.36 -0.36
CA ILE A 67 2.44 5.77 -1.45
C ILE A 67 3.62 4.81 -1.59
N VAL A 68 4.33 4.54 -0.49
CA VAL A 68 5.47 3.62 -0.48
C VAL A 68 5.03 2.21 -0.86
N LEU A 69 3.84 1.77 -0.42
CA LEU A 69 3.30 0.48 -0.83
C LEU A 69 3.07 0.39 -2.35
N ILE A 70 2.65 1.47 -3.01
CA ILE A 70 2.57 1.49 -4.49
C ILE A 70 3.97 1.31 -5.08
N MET A 71 4.94 2.10 -4.65
CA MET A 71 6.32 2.05 -5.17
C MET A 71 6.92 0.65 -5.02
N LEU A 72 6.85 0.07 -3.81
CA LEU A 72 7.34 -1.29 -3.55
C LEU A 72 6.58 -2.37 -4.33
N THR A 73 5.32 -2.13 -4.69
CA THR A 73 4.55 -3.06 -5.54
C THR A 73 5.03 -3.01 -6.98
N LEU A 74 5.31 -1.82 -7.51
CA LEU A 74 5.80 -1.64 -8.89
C LEU A 74 7.19 -2.25 -9.09
N GLU A 75 8.03 -2.20 -8.07
CA GLU A 75 9.37 -2.82 -8.05
C GLU A 75 9.36 -4.33 -7.82
N ALA A 76 8.23 -4.90 -7.38
CA ALA A 76 8.20 -6.28 -6.93
C ALA A 76 8.58 -7.22 -8.10
N PRO A 77 9.62 -8.05 -7.95
CA PRO A 77 10.06 -8.95 -9.03
C PRO A 77 9.00 -10.01 -9.33
N ASP A 78 8.18 -10.35 -8.34
CA ASP A 78 7.08 -11.31 -8.46
C ASP A 78 5.78 -10.70 -9.00
N LEU A 79 5.73 -9.38 -9.25
CA LEU A 79 4.59 -8.74 -9.93
C LEU A 79 4.41 -9.36 -11.32
N ARG A 80 3.22 -9.90 -11.61
CA ARG A 80 2.97 -10.67 -12.84
C ARG A 80 2.57 -9.77 -14.00
N ILE A 81 3.56 -9.08 -14.57
CA ILE A 81 3.41 -8.24 -15.76
C ILE A 81 4.35 -8.74 -16.87
N PRO A 82 3.99 -8.54 -18.16
CA PRO A 82 4.92 -8.79 -19.26
C PRO A 82 6.18 -7.92 -19.14
N GLU A 83 7.32 -8.46 -19.60
CA GLU A 83 8.63 -7.83 -19.39
C GLU A 83 8.74 -6.45 -20.05
N GLU A 84 8.09 -6.25 -21.20
CA GLU A 84 7.98 -4.96 -21.89
C GLU A 84 7.33 -3.83 -21.05
N PHE A 85 6.57 -4.16 -20.01
CA PHE A 85 5.97 -3.18 -19.12
C PHE A 85 6.83 -2.86 -17.89
N ARG A 86 7.97 -3.55 -17.69
CA ARG A 86 8.86 -3.30 -16.54
C ARG A 86 9.45 -1.89 -16.56
N ASP A 87 9.89 -1.44 -17.72
CA ASP A 87 10.41 -0.07 -17.90
C ASP A 87 9.33 0.97 -17.64
N TYR A 88 8.09 0.69 -18.05
CA TYR A 88 6.94 1.54 -17.74
C TYR A 88 6.65 1.59 -16.22
N CYS A 89 6.69 0.45 -15.52
CA CYS A 89 6.52 0.43 -14.06
C CYS A 89 7.65 1.17 -13.34
N ALA A 90 8.89 1.07 -13.82
CA ALA A 90 10.03 1.82 -13.26
C ALA A 90 9.90 3.33 -13.51
N LEU A 91 9.39 3.74 -14.68
CA LEU A 91 9.05 5.15 -14.94
C LEU A 91 7.93 5.63 -14.02
N LEU A 92 6.87 4.82 -13.90
CA LEU A 92 5.70 5.15 -13.09
C LEU A 92 6.06 5.30 -11.61
N GLU A 93 6.89 4.40 -11.07
CA GLU A 93 7.40 4.46 -9.70
C GLU A 93 8.06 5.82 -9.40
N LYS A 94 8.97 6.27 -10.28
CA LYS A 94 9.62 7.60 -10.18
C LYS A 94 8.66 8.78 -10.27
N LYS A 95 7.51 8.61 -10.94
CA LYS A 95 6.47 9.64 -11.07
C LYS A 95 5.53 9.68 -9.86
N ILE A 96 5.52 8.68 -8.98
CA ILE A 96 4.62 8.64 -7.81
C ILE A 96 4.92 9.78 -6.81
N PRO A 97 6.16 9.98 -6.31
CA PRO A 97 6.42 11.06 -5.37
C PRO A 97 6.09 12.47 -5.90
N PRO A 98 6.54 12.89 -7.11
CA PRO A 98 6.22 14.22 -7.62
C PRO A 98 4.71 14.39 -7.88
N ALA A 99 4.00 13.34 -8.31
CA ALA A 99 2.54 13.41 -8.47
C ALA A 99 1.82 13.72 -7.13
N HIS A 100 2.34 13.24 -6.00
CA HIS A 100 1.79 13.60 -4.68
C HIS A 100 2.06 15.05 -4.30
N VAL A 101 3.29 15.50 -4.51
CA VAL A 101 3.70 16.88 -4.25
C VAL A 101 2.88 17.85 -5.10
N ASP A 102 2.65 17.51 -6.37
CA ASP A 102 1.83 18.30 -7.28
C ASP A 102 0.37 18.35 -6.84
N GLN A 103 -0.20 17.25 -6.33
CA GLN A 103 -1.54 17.26 -5.74
C GLN A 103 -1.61 18.19 -4.53
N LEU A 104 -0.62 18.16 -3.63
CA LEU A 104 -0.57 19.08 -2.48
C LEU A 104 -0.43 20.54 -2.93
N ARG A 105 0.39 20.81 -3.96
CA ARG A 105 0.53 22.15 -4.55
C ARG A 105 -0.81 22.65 -5.10
N GLN A 106 -1.55 21.80 -5.81
CA GLN A 106 -2.89 22.13 -6.34
C GLN A 106 -3.91 22.41 -5.23
N LEU A 107 -3.74 21.81 -4.05
CA LEU A 107 -4.55 22.09 -2.86
C LEU A 107 -4.13 23.37 -2.11
N GLY A 108 -3.09 24.07 -2.58
CA GLY A 108 -2.63 25.33 -1.99
C GLY A 108 -1.66 25.17 -0.82
N VAL A 109 -0.96 24.02 -0.70
CA VAL A 109 0.09 23.83 0.30
C VAL A 109 1.34 24.64 -0.09
N ASP A 110 1.88 25.37 0.89
CA ASP A 110 3.07 26.21 0.69
C ASP A 110 4.31 25.40 0.29
N THR A 111 5.15 26.00 -0.56
CA THR A 111 6.36 25.36 -1.14
C THR A 111 7.32 24.80 -0.09
N GLU A 112 7.47 25.45 1.07
CA GLU A 112 8.30 24.95 2.17
C GLU A 112 7.83 23.58 2.69
N HIS A 113 6.52 23.39 2.77
CA HIS A 113 5.93 22.12 3.18
C HIS A 113 6.04 21.06 2.07
N LEU A 114 6.00 21.46 0.79
CA LEU A 114 6.19 20.53 -0.33
C LEU A 114 7.55 19.83 -0.31
N LEU A 115 8.64 20.57 -0.05
CA LEU A 115 9.99 19.99 0.09
C LEU A 115 10.08 19.00 1.25
N THR A 116 9.33 19.27 2.33
CA THR A 116 9.27 18.36 3.47
C THR A 116 8.58 17.05 3.11
N TRP A 117 7.59 17.07 2.22
CA TRP A 117 6.89 15.88 1.75
C TRP A 117 7.75 14.98 0.86
N GLU A 118 8.52 15.56 -0.07
CA GLU A 118 9.47 14.80 -0.90
C GLU A 118 10.44 14.02 -0.01
N LYS A 119 11.11 14.74 0.90
CA LYS A 119 12.05 14.14 1.85
C LYS A 119 11.38 13.07 2.73
N LEU A 120 10.14 13.30 3.17
CA LEU A 120 9.41 12.34 3.98
C LEU A 120 9.13 11.04 3.22
N ILE A 121 8.69 11.13 1.97
CA ILE A 121 8.43 9.96 1.12
C ILE A 121 9.72 9.17 0.91
N ASP A 122 10.82 9.85 0.55
CA ASP A 122 12.11 9.20 0.31
C ASP A 122 12.63 8.49 1.56
N MET A 123 12.60 9.18 2.72
CA MET A 123 13.01 8.59 3.99
C MET A 123 12.17 7.35 4.35
N ARG A 124 10.84 7.40 4.17
CA ARG A 124 9.96 6.25 4.46
C ARG A 124 10.16 5.11 3.46
N TYR A 125 10.36 5.42 2.19
CA TYR A 125 10.68 4.43 1.17
C TYR A 125 11.96 3.67 1.54
N GLU A 126 13.04 4.39 1.84
CA GLU A 126 14.30 3.76 2.23
C GLU A 126 14.17 2.89 3.47
N GLU A 127 13.49 3.40 4.50
CA GLU A 127 13.26 2.69 5.75
C GLU A 127 12.51 1.38 5.51
N TYR A 128 11.38 1.42 4.82
CA TYR A 128 10.55 0.24 4.60
C TYR A 128 11.16 -0.73 3.58
N ALA A 129 11.91 -0.22 2.61
CA ALA A 129 12.62 -1.03 1.62
C ALA A 129 13.74 -1.86 2.27
N LYS A 130 14.44 -1.29 3.27
CA LYS A 130 15.49 -1.98 4.05
C LYS A 130 14.90 -3.14 4.85
N ASP A 131 13.73 -2.95 5.44
CA ASP A 131 13.06 -3.97 6.26
C ASP A 131 12.57 -5.19 5.47
N ARG A 132 12.51 -5.13 4.12
CA ARG A 132 12.01 -6.23 3.27
C ARG A 132 12.73 -7.56 3.52
N HIS A 133 14.05 -7.52 3.73
CA HIS A 133 14.84 -8.73 3.97
C HIS A 133 14.52 -9.35 5.33
N ASP A 134 14.44 -8.53 6.37
CA ASP A 134 14.14 -8.98 7.73
C ASP A 134 12.71 -9.49 7.85
N VAL A 135 11.75 -8.81 7.21
CA VAL A 135 10.34 -9.23 7.12
C VAL A 135 10.20 -10.58 6.43
N ARG A 136 10.93 -10.77 5.31
CA ARG A 136 10.96 -12.05 4.60
C ARG A 136 11.57 -13.15 5.47
N ALA A 137 12.72 -12.87 6.10
CA ALA A 137 13.40 -13.83 6.96
C ALA A 137 12.52 -14.26 8.14
N ALA A 138 11.89 -13.30 8.83
CA ALA A 138 10.97 -13.57 9.93
C ALA A 138 9.75 -14.39 9.46
N SER A 139 9.16 -14.04 8.31
CA SER A 139 8.04 -14.80 7.74
C SER A 139 8.43 -16.23 7.37
N MET A 140 9.64 -16.43 6.84
CA MET A 140 10.18 -17.76 6.55
C MET A 140 10.41 -18.57 7.83
N GLN A 141 10.98 -17.97 8.87
CA GLN A 141 11.19 -18.63 10.17
C GLN A 141 9.86 -19.11 10.75
N ILE A 142 8.85 -18.24 10.81
CA ILE A 142 7.51 -18.57 11.31
C ILE A 142 6.90 -19.71 10.49
N ALA A 143 6.87 -19.59 9.16
CA ALA A 143 6.26 -20.60 8.32
C ALA A 143 7.00 -21.96 8.38
N SER A 144 8.33 -21.94 8.52
CA SER A 144 9.15 -23.15 8.66
C SER A 144 8.96 -23.88 9.99
N SER A 145 8.49 -23.17 11.03
CA SER A 145 8.25 -23.74 12.35
C SER A 145 7.03 -24.68 12.38
N GLU A 146 6.07 -24.48 11.46
CA GLU A 146 4.86 -25.29 11.37
C GLU A 146 4.97 -26.42 10.34
N ARG A 147 5.78 -26.22 9.28
CA ARG A 147 5.98 -27.20 8.19
C ARG A 147 7.21 -26.89 7.34
N ARG A 148 7.68 -27.88 6.58
CA ARG A 148 8.69 -27.66 5.53
C ARG A 148 8.14 -26.73 4.46
N LEU A 149 8.92 -25.72 4.06
CA LEU A 149 8.56 -24.78 3.01
C LEU A 149 8.79 -25.40 1.62
N ASP A 150 7.77 -25.34 0.79
CA ASP A 150 7.87 -25.58 -0.65
C ASP A 150 7.95 -24.26 -1.42
N MET A 151 8.07 -24.35 -2.75
CA MET A 151 8.16 -23.16 -3.61
C MET A 151 6.86 -22.33 -3.62
N GLU A 152 5.71 -22.96 -3.39
CA GLU A 152 4.44 -22.26 -3.34
C GLU A 152 4.36 -21.38 -2.08
N GLU A 153 4.81 -21.91 -0.94
CA GLU A 153 4.89 -21.16 0.32
C GLU A 153 5.91 -20.03 0.27
N LEU A 154 7.08 -20.26 -0.33
CA LEU A 154 8.07 -19.20 -0.53
C LEU A 154 7.52 -18.09 -1.44
N SER A 155 6.75 -18.45 -2.47
CA SER A 155 6.08 -17.47 -3.34
C SER A 155 5.02 -16.67 -2.59
N LYS A 156 4.19 -17.33 -1.76
CA LYS A 156 3.18 -16.64 -0.93
C LYS A 156 3.83 -15.65 0.04
N ILE A 157 4.93 -16.03 0.68
CA ILE A 157 5.69 -15.13 1.56
C ILE A 157 6.19 -13.92 0.77
N GLN A 158 6.87 -14.15 -0.36
CA GLN A 158 7.44 -13.09 -1.18
C GLN A 158 6.38 -12.07 -1.64
N ILE A 159 5.21 -12.55 -2.07
CA ILE A 159 4.08 -11.70 -2.48
C ILE A 159 3.61 -10.78 -1.35
N LEU A 160 3.76 -11.16 -0.09
CA LEU A 160 3.28 -10.39 1.06
C LEU A 160 4.33 -9.46 1.68
N VAL A 161 5.60 -9.56 1.27
CA VAL A 161 6.69 -8.74 1.82
C VAL A 161 6.41 -7.23 1.74
N PRO A 162 5.97 -6.65 0.60
CA PRO A 162 5.74 -5.20 0.52
C PRO A 162 4.71 -4.70 1.54
N VAL A 163 3.57 -5.39 1.66
CA VAL A 163 2.51 -5.00 2.58
C VAL A 163 2.91 -5.19 4.04
N GLN A 164 3.67 -6.25 4.36
CA GLN A 164 4.15 -6.50 5.71
C GLN A 164 5.17 -5.43 6.14
N ALA A 165 6.14 -5.11 5.28
CA ALA A 165 7.16 -4.09 5.56
C ALA A 165 6.52 -2.72 5.82
N VAL A 166 5.64 -2.27 4.92
CA VAL A 166 4.91 -1.00 5.11
C VAL A 166 4.04 -1.03 6.36
N ALA A 167 3.31 -2.13 6.63
CA ALA A 167 2.46 -2.20 7.81
C ALA A 167 3.25 -2.13 9.12
N ILE A 168 4.44 -2.75 9.18
CA ILE A 168 5.34 -2.71 10.34
C ILE A 168 5.87 -1.28 10.51
N GLY A 169 6.44 -0.69 9.46
CA GLY A 169 6.99 0.66 9.49
C GLY A 169 5.92 1.71 9.84
N SER A 170 4.77 1.70 9.17
CA SER A 170 3.67 2.62 9.48
C SER A 170 3.16 2.42 10.91
N HIS A 171 3.08 1.17 11.40
CA HIS A 171 2.68 0.93 12.78
C HIS A 171 3.68 1.51 13.79
N HIS A 172 4.98 1.33 13.53
CA HIS A 172 6.07 1.90 14.32
C HIS A 172 5.91 3.42 14.39
N HIS A 173 5.76 4.11 13.26
CA HIS A 173 5.61 5.57 13.22
C HIS A 173 4.31 6.06 13.84
N ILE A 174 3.17 5.41 13.58
CA ILE A 174 1.88 5.75 14.22
C ILE A 174 2.03 5.71 15.75
N CYS A 175 2.75 4.72 16.28
CA CYS A 175 2.96 4.56 17.72
C CYS A 175 4.20 5.28 18.27
N ARG A 176 4.95 6.03 17.45
CA ARG A 176 6.24 6.65 17.83
C ARG A 176 7.20 5.63 18.45
N GLY A 177 7.30 4.45 17.85
CA GLY A 177 8.11 3.32 18.30
C GLY A 177 7.56 2.53 19.49
N LYS A 178 6.47 2.99 20.14
CA LYS A 178 5.86 2.31 21.30
C LYS A 178 4.80 1.29 20.86
N THR A 179 5.25 0.19 20.27
CA THR A 179 4.37 -0.84 19.66
C THR A 179 3.85 -1.90 20.65
N GLU A 180 4.43 -2.01 21.85
CA GLU A 180 3.99 -2.97 22.88
C GLU A 180 2.51 -2.82 23.22
N ASN A 181 1.78 -3.95 23.26
CA ASN A 181 0.33 -4.01 23.51
C ASN A 181 -0.52 -3.23 22.49
N ARG A 182 -0.01 -3.02 21.26
CA ARG A 182 -0.72 -2.34 20.17
C ARG A 182 -1.06 -3.26 18.99
N ASP A 183 -1.01 -4.58 19.19
CA ASP A 183 -1.26 -5.59 18.14
C ASP A 183 -2.60 -5.41 17.42
N GLU A 184 -3.64 -4.99 18.14
CA GLU A 184 -4.95 -4.76 17.52
C GLU A 184 -4.94 -3.56 16.57
N LEU A 185 -4.15 -2.52 16.88
CA LEU A 185 -3.95 -1.40 15.97
C LEU A 185 -3.16 -1.86 14.74
N PHE A 186 -2.08 -2.61 14.94
CA PHE A 186 -1.30 -3.22 13.86
C PHE A 186 -2.19 -4.04 12.92
N LYS A 187 -3.00 -4.96 13.45
CA LYS A 187 -3.90 -5.80 12.65
C LYS A 187 -4.88 -4.98 11.83
N VAL A 188 -5.40 -3.88 12.35
CA VAL A 188 -6.33 -3.00 11.61
C VAL A 188 -5.58 -2.30 10.47
N THR A 189 -4.39 -1.75 10.74
CA THR A 189 -3.53 -1.12 9.74
C THR A 189 -3.12 -2.11 8.64
N LEU A 190 -2.62 -3.29 9.02
CA LEU A 190 -2.24 -4.36 8.09
C LEU A 190 -3.42 -4.80 7.21
N ASN A 191 -4.61 -4.95 7.78
CA ASN A 191 -5.80 -5.33 7.02
C ASN A 191 -6.19 -4.26 5.99
N ALA A 192 -6.08 -2.98 6.33
CA ALA A 192 -6.37 -1.89 5.40
C ALA A 192 -5.35 -1.83 4.26
N LEU A 193 -4.06 -1.86 4.60
CA LEU A 193 -2.96 -1.90 3.61
C LEU A 193 -3.04 -3.14 2.72
N SER A 194 -3.40 -4.31 3.27
CA SER A 194 -3.59 -5.53 2.48
C SER A 194 -4.73 -5.41 1.46
N ARG A 195 -5.84 -4.74 1.82
CA ARG A 195 -6.93 -4.51 0.87
C ARG A 195 -6.47 -3.59 -0.25
N PHE A 196 -5.78 -2.51 0.08
CA PHE A 196 -5.25 -1.56 -0.88
C PHE A 196 -4.21 -2.21 -1.81
N TYR A 197 -3.29 -2.98 -1.23
CA TYR A 197 -2.29 -3.76 -1.96
C TYR A 197 -2.91 -4.69 -3.01
N VAL A 198 -3.94 -5.46 -2.62
CA VAL A 198 -4.65 -6.35 -3.55
C VAL A 198 -5.35 -5.55 -4.66
N GLU A 199 -5.94 -4.39 -4.32
CA GLU A 199 -6.57 -3.52 -5.32
C GLU A 199 -5.58 -3.00 -6.37
N ILE A 200 -4.39 -2.60 -5.96
CA ILE A 200 -3.32 -2.16 -6.87
C ILE A 200 -2.82 -3.35 -7.68
N ARG A 201 -2.38 -4.41 -7.00
CA ARG A 201 -1.70 -5.53 -7.64
C ARG A 201 -2.56 -6.22 -8.68
N VAL A 202 -3.83 -6.46 -8.38
CA VAL A 202 -4.76 -7.08 -9.34
C VAL A 202 -4.92 -6.21 -10.60
N ARG A 203 -4.96 -4.89 -10.48
CA ARG A 203 -5.04 -3.99 -11.64
C ARG A 203 -3.78 -4.07 -12.52
N PHE A 204 -2.60 -4.11 -11.91
CA PHE A 204 -1.35 -4.24 -12.65
C PHE A 204 -1.18 -5.62 -13.29
N GLU A 205 -1.61 -6.68 -12.62
CA GLU A 205 -1.57 -8.04 -13.17
C GLU A 205 -2.70 -8.32 -14.21
N GLY A 206 -3.40 -7.29 -14.69
CA GLY A 206 -4.45 -7.39 -15.70
C GLY A 206 -5.73 -8.10 -15.21
N GLY A 207 -5.89 -8.24 -13.90
CA GLY A 207 -7.06 -8.86 -13.29
C GLY A 207 -8.17 -7.88 -12.95
N GLU A 208 -9.40 -8.38 -12.89
CA GLU A 208 -10.55 -7.62 -12.39
C GLU A 208 -10.99 -8.10 -11.01
N ILE A 209 -11.15 -7.14 -10.09
CA ILE A 209 -11.82 -7.35 -8.80
C ILE A 209 -13.32 -7.16 -8.99
N THR A 210 -14.02 -8.23 -9.36
CA THR A 210 -15.48 -8.19 -9.48
C THR A 210 -16.15 -8.24 -8.10
N PRO A 211 -17.35 -7.64 -7.94
CA PRO A 211 -18.14 -7.72 -6.70
C PRO A 211 -18.38 -9.17 -6.24
N LEU A 212 -18.56 -10.09 -7.19
CA LEU A 212 -18.70 -11.53 -6.94
C LEU A 212 -17.43 -12.15 -6.33
N LYS A 213 -16.23 -11.78 -6.81
CA LYS A 213 -14.97 -12.23 -6.20
C LYS A 213 -14.82 -11.70 -4.77
N ARG A 214 -15.17 -10.42 -4.52
CA ARG A 214 -15.17 -9.84 -3.16
C ARG A 214 -16.14 -10.56 -2.23
N ALA A 215 -17.36 -10.85 -2.69
CA ALA A 215 -18.37 -11.60 -1.93
C ALA A 215 -17.90 -13.03 -1.62
N ARG A 216 -17.27 -13.70 -2.59
CA ARG A 216 -16.71 -15.06 -2.41
C ARG A 216 -15.58 -15.10 -1.38
N VAL A 217 -14.71 -14.09 -1.37
CA VAL A 217 -13.65 -13.97 -0.36
C VAL A 217 -14.23 -13.66 1.02
N ALA A 218 -15.24 -12.79 1.11
CA ALA A 218 -15.94 -12.50 2.36
C ALA A 218 -16.64 -13.76 2.92
N LEU A 219 -17.29 -14.54 2.05
CA LEU A 219 -17.92 -15.81 2.41
C LEU A 219 -16.90 -16.84 2.91
N LYS A 220 -15.75 -16.98 2.22
CA LYS A 220 -14.64 -17.83 2.70
C LYS A 220 -14.12 -17.41 4.06
N LYS A 221 -13.97 -16.10 4.31
CA LYS A 221 -13.57 -15.59 5.65
C LYS A 221 -14.61 -15.93 6.71
N PHE A 222 -15.90 -15.81 6.40
CA PHE A 222 -16.98 -16.16 7.33
C PHE A 222 -17.05 -17.66 7.64
N LEU A 223 -16.83 -18.52 6.62
CA LEU A 223 -16.79 -19.97 6.78
C LEU A 223 -15.54 -20.45 7.53
N ASN A 224 -14.37 -19.85 7.27
CA ASN A 224 -13.14 -20.16 8.02
C ASN A 224 -13.20 -19.69 9.47
N PHE A 225 -13.95 -18.63 9.79
CA PHE A 225 -14.20 -18.20 11.17
C PHE A 225 -15.14 -19.16 11.93
N LYS A 226 -15.85 -20.05 11.22
CA LYS A 226 -16.69 -21.12 11.78
C LYS A 226 -16.03 -22.51 11.73
N GLY A 227 -14.78 -22.62 11.29
CA GLY A 227 -13.99 -23.84 11.42
C GLY A 227 -13.75 -24.20 12.89
N PRO A 228 -13.63 -25.50 13.25
CA PRO A 228 -13.79 -25.96 14.61
C PRO A 228 -12.76 -25.32 15.54
N ARG A 229 -13.23 -24.69 16.62
CA ARG A 229 -12.41 -24.40 17.80
C ARG A 229 -11.88 -25.74 18.31
N LYS A 230 -10.62 -26.06 17.99
CA LYS A 230 -9.92 -27.14 18.68
C LYS A 230 -9.71 -26.71 20.13
N LYS A 231 -10.27 -27.50 21.04
CA LYS A 231 -10.00 -27.49 22.48
C LYS A 231 -8.56 -27.89 22.72
#